data_AF-A0A7K5XJR5-F1
#
_entry.id   AF-A0A7K5XJR5-F1
#
_cell.length_a   1.000
_cell.length_b   1.000
_cell.length_c   1.000
_cell.angle_alpha   90.00
_cell.angle_beta   90.00
_cell.angle_gamma   90.00
#
_symmetry.space_group_name_H-M   'P 1'
#
loop_
_entity.id
_entity.type
_entity.pdbx_description
1 polymer ?
#
loop_
_entity_poly.entity_id
_entity_poly.type
_entity_poly.pdbx_seq_one_letter_code
_entity_poly.pdbx_strand_id
1 'polypeptide(L)'
;PGSPRRFGALSTAQLRALLQDEPRLQRAARLSRKFQSLQLERDMCLASNCTLARMNLSLRPRLEDGKASLAIKYQELREIREACWDKQQRLDAYLEKWSPQSALSHLQAKLDASEAESETQIEQFLAQDLPLESFLESFCQSRTRSHVCRTQLEKLQELLQKGQVGRVLVGPMGHPGTQASQAQASLSPLRS
;
A
#
# COMPACT_ATOMS: atom_id res chain seq x y z
N PRO A 1 -48.74 -33.34 -40.14
CA PRO A 1 -50.10 -33.53 -39.61
C PRO A 1 -50.60 -32.27 -38.86
N GLY A 2 -51.70 -31.66 -39.34
CA GLY A 2 -52.43 -30.59 -38.66
C GLY A 2 -52.32 -29.19 -39.28
N SER A 3 -53.01 -28.97 -40.39
CA SER A 3 -53.09 -27.72 -41.16
C SER A 3 -53.78 -26.55 -40.41
N PRO A 4 -53.32 -25.29 -40.56
CA PRO A 4 -53.96 -24.11 -39.99
C PRO A 4 -55.00 -23.54 -40.96
N ARG A 5 -56.15 -24.21 -41.11
CA ARG A 5 -57.33 -23.68 -41.82
C ARG A 5 -58.63 -24.05 -41.12
N ARG A 6 -58.69 -23.90 -39.78
CA ARG A 6 -59.84 -24.41 -39.00
C ARG A 6 -61.00 -23.42 -38.81
N PHE A 7 -60.79 -22.11 -38.94
CA PHE A 7 -61.85 -21.13 -38.72
C PHE A 7 -62.61 -20.74 -39.99
N GLY A 8 -61.97 -20.83 -41.16
CA GLY A 8 -62.61 -20.48 -42.45
C GLY A 8 -63.63 -21.51 -42.96
N ALA A 9 -63.72 -22.69 -42.33
CA ALA A 9 -64.67 -23.75 -42.67
C ALA A 9 -65.90 -23.80 -41.73
N LEU A 10 -66.00 -22.88 -40.76
CA LEU A 10 -67.09 -22.84 -39.78
C LEU A 10 -68.20 -21.91 -40.26
N SER A 11 -69.46 -22.28 -39.98
CA SER A 11 -70.60 -21.40 -40.25
C SER A 11 -70.65 -20.21 -39.30
N THR A 12 -71.39 -19.15 -39.66
CA THR A 12 -71.53 -17.95 -38.82
C THR A 12 -72.09 -18.24 -37.42
N ALA A 13 -73.02 -19.19 -37.30
CA ALA A 13 -73.54 -19.64 -36.01
C ALA A 13 -72.47 -20.37 -35.17
N GLN A 14 -71.64 -21.21 -35.81
CA GLN A 14 -70.54 -21.92 -35.13
C GLN A 14 -69.44 -20.97 -34.68
N LEU A 15 -69.12 -19.94 -35.47
CA LEU A 15 -68.16 -18.91 -35.09
C LEU A 15 -68.66 -18.08 -33.90
N ARG A 16 -69.95 -17.71 -33.86
CA ARG A 16 -70.55 -17.02 -32.69
C ARG A 16 -70.56 -17.88 -31.44
N ALA A 17 -70.90 -19.16 -31.57
CA ALA A 17 -70.84 -20.11 -30.45
C ALA A 17 -69.40 -20.29 -29.93
N LEU A 18 -68.41 -20.31 -30.83
CA LEU A 18 -67.00 -20.40 -30.46
C LEU A 18 -66.48 -19.11 -29.80
N LEU A 19 -66.94 -17.94 -30.24
CA LEU A 19 -66.62 -16.65 -29.60
C LEU A 19 -67.18 -16.56 -28.18
N GLN A 20 -68.27 -17.26 -27.89
CA GLN A 20 -68.86 -17.33 -26.54
C GLN A 20 -68.23 -18.44 -25.67
N ASP A 21 -67.40 -19.31 -26.24
CA ASP A 21 -66.70 -20.40 -25.55
C ASP A 21 -65.20 -20.08 -25.42
N GLU A 22 -64.91 -19.22 -24.44
CA GLU A 22 -63.55 -18.80 -24.07
C GLU A 22 -62.57 -19.97 -23.86
N PRO A 23 -62.89 -21.07 -23.14
CA PRO A 23 -61.95 -22.18 -22.99
C PRO A 23 -61.69 -22.94 -24.29
N ARG A 24 -62.63 -22.99 -25.25
CA ARG A 24 -62.34 -23.50 -26.60
C ARG A 24 -61.43 -22.56 -27.38
N LEU A 25 -61.64 -21.24 -27.28
CA LEU A 25 -60.80 -20.25 -27.96
C LEU A 25 -59.36 -20.28 -27.43
N GLN A 26 -59.18 -20.34 -26.11
CA GLN A 26 -57.86 -20.48 -25.48
C GLN A 26 -57.14 -21.76 -25.89
N ARG A 27 -57.86 -22.89 -25.96
CA ARG A 27 -57.29 -24.15 -26.49
C ARG A 27 -56.84 -24.00 -27.93
N ALA A 28 -57.66 -23.38 -28.78
CA ALA A 28 -57.29 -23.14 -30.18
C ALA A 28 -56.09 -22.18 -30.32
N ALA A 29 -56.01 -21.15 -29.49
CA ALA A 29 -54.86 -20.24 -29.43
C ALA A 29 -53.58 -20.95 -28.98
N ARG A 30 -53.64 -21.80 -27.95
CA ARG A 30 -52.51 -22.62 -27.48
C ARG A 30 -52.02 -23.63 -28.53
N LEU A 31 -52.92 -24.13 -29.35
CA LEU A 31 -52.60 -25.02 -30.47
C LEU A 31 -52.12 -24.27 -31.72
N SER A 32 -52.13 -22.94 -31.72
CA SER A 32 -51.61 -22.17 -32.84
C SER A 32 -50.09 -22.32 -32.96
N ARG A 33 -49.60 -22.40 -34.20
CA ARG A 33 -48.16 -22.51 -34.47
C ARG A 33 -47.35 -21.37 -33.87
N LYS A 34 -47.90 -20.14 -33.87
CA LYS A 34 -47.26 -18.97 -33.28
C LYS A 34 -47.09 -19.13 -31.77
N PHE A 35 -48.14 -19.55 -31.06
CA PHE A 35 -48.07 -19.79 -29.62
C PHE A 35 -47.09 -20.92 -29.28
N GLN A 36 -47.11 -22.01 -30.05
CA GLN A 36 -46.17 -23.13 -29.84
C GLN A 36 -44.71 -22.74 -30.09
N SER A 37 -44.41 -21.90 -31.10
CA SER A 37 -43.05 -21.40 -31.35
C SER A 37 -42.55 -20.57 -30.17
N LEU A 38 -43.35 -19.61 -29.70
CA LEU A 38 -43.00 -18.78 -28.55
C LEU A 38 -42.82 -19.60 -27.28
N GLN A 39 -43.65 -20.64 -27.09
CA GLN A 39 -43.52 -21.55 -25.95
C GLN A 39 -42.20 -22.35 -26.02
N LEU A 40 -41.82 -22.84 -27.19
CA LEU A 40 -40.53 -23.52 -27.38
C LEU A 40 -39.35 -22.58 -27.14
N GLU A 41 -39.39 -21.37 -27.69
CA GLU A 41 -38.35 -20.34 -27.48
C GLU A 41 -38.20 -19.98 -26.00
N ARG A 42 -39.34 -19.83 -25.29
CA ARG A 42 -39.35 -19.63 -23.83
C ARG A 42 -38.70 -20.79 -23.11
N ASP A 43 -39.06 -22.03 -23.43
CA ASP A 43 -38.53 -23.21 -22.75
C ASP A 43 -37.03 -23.40 -23.00
N MET A 44 -36.56 -23.10 -24.22
CA MET A 44 -35.13 -23.07 -24.56
C MET A 44 -34.38 -21.99 -23.76
N CYS A 45 -34.94 -20.78 -23.67
CA CYS A 45 -34.35 -19.68 -22.91
C CYS A 45 -34.28 -20.02 -21.41
N LEU A 46 -35.35 -20.59 -20.85
CA LEU A 46 -35.38 -21.04 -19.46
C LEU A 46 -34.36 -22.15 -19.20
N ALA A 47 -34.25 -23.14 -20.08
CA ALA A 47 -33.26 -24.20 -19.95
C ALA A 47 -31.81 -23.66 -19.97
N SER A 48 -31.53 -22.71 -20.88
CA SER A 48 -30.24 -22.03 -20.96
C SER A 48 -29.95 -21.23 -19.69
N ASN A 49 -30.90 -20.40 -19.24
CA ASN A 49 -30.76 -19.60 -18.03
C ASN A 49 -30.56 -20.48 -16.77
N CYS A 50 -31.33 -21.56 -16.62
CA CYS A 50 -31.14 -22.51 -15.53
C CYS A 50 -29.75 -23.15 -15.54
N THR A 51 -29.22 -23.50 -16.73
CA THR A 51 -27.88 -24.07 -16.85
C THR A 51 -26.82 -23.06 -16.40
N LEU A 52 -26.90 -21.82 -16.88
CA LEU A 52 -26.00 -20.74 -16.47
C LEU A 52 -26.12 -20.42 -14.98
N ALA A 53 -27.33 -20.36 -14.42
CA ALA A 53 -27.55 -20.12 -13.01
C ALA A 53 -26.90 -21.22 -12.15
N ARG A 54 -27.06 -22.50 -12.53
CA ARG A 54 -26.39 -23.62 -11.84
C ARG A 54 -24.87 -23.51 -11.90
N MET A 55 -24.30 -23.16 -13.05
CA MET A 55 -22.86 -22.95 -13.20
C MET A 55 -22.37 -21.76 -12.35
N ASN A 56 -23.10 -20.64 -12.34
CA ASN A 56 -22.75 -19.49 -11.51
C ASN A 56 -22.78 -19.84 -10.02
N LEU A 57 -23.81 -20.58 -9.57
CA LEU A 57 -23.92 -21.06 -8.19
C LEU A 57 -22.78 -22.03 -7.83
N SER A 58 -22.36 -22.89 -8.74
CA SER A 58 -21.25 -23.83 -8.49
C SER A 58 -19.88 -23.14 -8.44
N LEU A 59 -19.70 -22.03 -9.15
CA LEU A 59 -18.47 -21.24 -9.14
C LEU A 59 -18.36 -20.29 -7.94
N ARG A 60 -19.50 -19.87 -7.39
CA ARG A 60 -19.57 -18.95 -6.24
C ARG A 60 -18.67 -19.32 -5.06
N PRO A 61 -18.66 -20.57 -4.52
CA PRO A 61 -17.80 -20.91 -3.38
C PRO A 61 -16.32 -20.70 -3.71
N ARG A 62 -15.86 -21.16 -4.88
CA ARG A 62 -14.46 -20.98 -5.30
C ARG A 62 -14.06 -19.51 -5.42
N LEU A 63 -14.97 -18.65 -5.87
CA LEU A 63 -14.73 -17.20 -5.95
C LEU A 63 -14.70 -16.55 -4.56
N GLU A 64 -15.58 -16.95 -3.66
CA GLU A 64 -15.62 -16.47 -2.28
C GLU A 64 -14.36 -16.90 -1.51
N ASP A 65 -13.96 -18.16 -1.64
CA ASP A 65 -12.72 -18.70 -1.07
C ASP A 65 -11.48 -17.97 -1.63
N GLY A 66 -11.44 -17.76 -2.94
CA GLY A 66 -10.36 -17.03 -3.61
C GLY A 66 -10.26 -15.58 -3.12
N LYS A 67 -11.40 -14.89 -2.95
CA LYS A 67 -11.44 -13.53 -2.38
C LYS A 67 -10.96 -13.50 -0.93
N ALA A 68 -11.38 -14.47 -0.11
CA ALA A 68 -10.95 -14.57 1.28
C ALA A 68 -9.45 -14.83 1.38
N SER A 69 -8.92 -15.79 0.62
CA SER A 69 -7.49 -16.08 0.57
C SER A 69 -6.67 -14.89 0.10
N LEU A 70 -7.16 -14.14 -0.89
CA LEU A 70 -6.50 -12.94 -1.38
C LEU A 70 -6.47 -11.84 -0.32
N ALA A 71 -7.59 -11.63 0.39
CA ALA A 71 -7.66 -10.67 1.48
C ALA A 71 -6.65 -10.98 2.60
N ILE A 72 -6.50 -12.26 2.97
CA ILE A 72 -5.49 -12.71 3.94
C ILE A 72 -4.08 -12.36 3.44
N LYS A 73 -3.75 -12.66 2.18
CA LYS A 73 -2.43 -12.36 1.60
C LYS A 73 -2.14 -10.85 1.57
N TYR A 74 -3.13 -10.02 1.26
CA TYR A 74 -2.96 -8.56 1.34
C TYR A 74 -2.73 -8.07 2.77
N GLN A 75 -3.40 -8.68 3.75
CA GLN A 75 -3.20 -8.34 5.15
C GLN A 75 -1.79 -8.74 5.62
N GLU A 76 -1.32 -9.95 5.31
CA GLU A 76 0.06 -10.40 5.59
C GLU A 76 1.09 -9.46 4.96
N LEU A 77 0.89 -9.09 3.68
CA LEU A 77 1.79 -8.16 2.98
C LEU A 77 1.82 -6.79 3.67
N ARG A 78 0.67 -6.29 4.11
CA ARG A 78 0.58 -5.01 4.82
C ARG A 78 1.38 -5.06 6.12
N GLU A 79 1.21 -6.11 6.92
CA GLU A 79 1.91 -6.29 8.19
C GLU A 79 3.44 -6.37 7.98
N ILE A 80 3.89 -7.14 6.99
CA ILE A 80 5.32 -7.24 6.65
C ILE A 80 5.86 -5.88 6.21
N ARG A 81 5.12 -5.15 5.38
CA ARG A 81 5.53 -3.82 4.91
C ARG A 81 5.65 -2.83 6.06
N GLU A 82 4.68 -2.81 6.97
CA GLU A 82 4.71 -1.96 8.17
C GLU A 82 5.90 -2.33 9.07
N ALA A 83 6.13 -3.61 9.33
CA ALA A 83 7.27 -4.07 10.11
C ALA A 83 8.63 -3.74 9.45
N CYS A 84 8.72 -3.83 8.12
CA CYS A 84 9.91 -3.41 7.38
C CYS A 84 10.12 -1.89 7.45
N TRP A 85 9.05 -1.11 7.32
CA TRP A 85 9.10 0.34 7.46
C TRP A 85 9.61 0.75 8.85
N ASP A 86 9.06 0.15 9.92
CA ASP A 86 9.50 0.42 11.28
C ASP A 86 10.98 0.08 11.52
N LYS A 87 11.43 -1.06 10.97
CA LYS A 87 12.85 -1.43 11.02
C LYS A 87 13.72 -0.44 10.26
N GLN A 88 13.29 0.01 9.08
CA GLN A 88 14.02 1.00 8.29
C GLN A 88 14.13 2.33 9.04
N GLN A 89 13.03 2.85 9.59
CA GLN A 89 13.04 4.09 10.37
C GLN A 89 13.97 4.00 11.59
N ARG A 90 13.97 2.85 12.29
CA ARG A 90 14.90 2.62 13.40
C ARG A 90 16.35 2.61 12.92
N LEU A 91 16.64 1.92 11.81
CA LEU A 91 17.98 1.90 11.23
C LEU A 91 18.44 3.29 10.82
N ASP A 92 17.59 4.07 10.15
CA ASP A 92 17.91 5.44 9.74
C ASP A 92 18.23 6.31 10.96
N ALA A 93 17.41 6.24 12.02
CA ALA A 93 17.69 6.95 13.27
C ALA A 93 19.01 6.51 13.94
N TYR A 94 19.34 5.22 13.91
CA TYR A 94 20.62 4.72 14.42
C TYR A 94 21.80 5.20 13.56
N LEU A 95 21.66 5.17 12.23
CA LEU A 95 22.69 5.61 11.30
C LEU A 95 22.95 7.11 11.43
N GLU A 96 21.90 7.93 11.58
CA GLU A 96 22.04 9.36 11.82
C GLU A 96 22.74 9.63 13.15
N LYS A 97 22.27 9.00 14.25
CA LYS A 97 22.84 9.18 15.59
C LYS A 97 24.31 8.77 15.70
N TRP A 98 24.70 7.71 15.00
CA TRP A 98 26.06 7.17 15.03
C TRP A 98 26.82 7.49 13.74
N SER A 99 26.36 8.49 12.98
CA SER A 99 27.04 8.95 11.78
C SER A 99 28.38 9.61 12.14
N PRO A 100 29.38 9.53 11.25
CA PRO A 100 30.60 10.31 11.43
C PRO A 100 30.34 11.82 11.54
N GLN A 101 29.28 12.31 10.89
CA GLN A 101 28.86 13.70 10.99
C GLN A 101 28.34 14.03 12.39
N SER A 102 27.52 13.17 13.01
CA SER A 102 27.09 13.33 14.40
C SER A 102 28.27 13.31 15.36
N ALA A 103 29.25 12.42 15.14
CA ALA A 103 30.48 12.39 15.92
C ALA A 103 31.29 13.70 15.80
N LEU A 104 31.42 14.26 14.59
CA LEU A 104 32.03 15.57 14.38
C LEU A 104 31.29 16.68 15.14
N SER A 105 29.97 16.74 15.02
CA SER A 105 29.16 17.73 15.74
C SER A 105 29.32 17.62 17.26
N HIS A 106 29.37 16.41 17.81
CA HIS A 106 29.61 16.20 19.24
C HIS A 106 31.02 16.63 19.67
N LEU A 107 32.06 16.34 18.87
CA LEU A 107 33.43 16.78 19.17
C LEU A 107 33.57 18.30 19.10
N GLN A 108 32.93 18.94 18.12
CA GLN A 108 32.91 20.39 17.99
C GLN A 108 32.24 21.03 19.22
N ALA A 109 31.05 20.56 19.60
CA ALA A 109 30.36 21.09 20.79
C ALA A 109 31.17 20.92 22.08
N LYS A 110 31.88 19.80 22.24
CA LYS A 110 32.79 19.58 23.38
C LYS A 110 33.99 20.52 23.35
N LEU A 111 34.56 20.76 22.17
CA LEU A 111 35.65 21.72 21.99
C LEU A 111 35.19 23.11 22.41
N ASP A 112 34.11 23.61 21.82
CA ASP A 112 33.54 24.93 22.10
C ASP A 112 33.23 25.09 23.59
N ALA A 113 32.64 24.08 24.23
CA ALA A 113 32.35 24.10 25.66
C ALA A 113 33.61 24.19 26.53
N SER A 114 34.65 23.41 26.20
CA SER A 114 35.92 23.45 26.96
C SER A 114 36.70 24.76 26.75
N GLU A 115 36.55 25.40 25.58
CA GLU A 115 37.16 26.69 25.29
C GLU A 115 36.46 27.81 26.05
N ALA A 116 35.13 27.85 26.02
CA ALA A 116 34.33 28.78 26.80
C ALA A 116 34.57 28.63 28.32
N GLU A 117 34.73 27.40 28.82
CA GLU A 117 35.10 27.14 30.21
C GLU A 117 36.49 27.73 30.53
N SER A 118 37.47 27.55 29.63
CA SER A 118 38.82 28.10 29.80
C SER A 118 38.84 29.62 29.76
N GLU A 119 38.01 30.26 28.94
CA GLU A 119 37.83 31.71 28.90
C GLU A 119 37.21 32.22 30.19
N THR A 120 36.15 31.55 30.67
CA THR A 120 35.51 31.89 31.95
C THR A 120 36.49 31.81 33.12
N GLN A 121 37.35 30.78 33.14
CA GLN A 121 38.39 30.63 34.17
C GLN A 121 39.43 31.76 34.11
N ILE A 122 39.82 32.21 32.91
CA ILE A 122 40.70 33.37 32.73
C ILE A 122 40.03 34.63 33.27
N GLU A 123 38.77 34.89 32.90
CA GLU A 123 38.02 36.06 33.33
C GLU A 123 37.90 36.12 34.86
N GLN A 124 37.54 35.00 35.49
CA GLN A 124 37.44 34.89 36.96
C GLN A 124 38.78 35.12 37.66
N PHE A 125 39.87 34.56 37.10
CA PHE A 125 41.21 34.77 37.65
C PHE A 125 41.65 36.24 37.55
N LEU A 126 41.39 36.89 36.41
CA LEU A 126 41.70 38.32 36.21
C LEU A 126 40.84 39.24 37.10
N ALA A 127 39.61 38.84 37.40
CA ALA A 127 38.74 39.49 38.37
C ALA A 127 39.14 39.25 39.84
N GLN A 128 40.15 38.40 40.09
CA GLN A 128 40.58 37.97 41.43
C GLN A 128 39.53 37.12 42.18
N ASP A 129 38.53 36.59 41.47
CA ASP A 129 37.49 35.72 42.01
C ASP A 129 37.92 34.25 42.12
N LEU A 130 39.06 33.89 41.51
CA LEU A 130 39.61 32.54 41.50
C LEU A 130 41.08 32.54 42.00
N PRO A 131 41.43 31.79 43.08
CA PRO A 131 42.81 31.68 43.55
C PRO A 131 43.74 31.03 42.53
N LEU A 132 45.03 31.39 42.57
CA LEU A 132 46.04 30.91 41.60
C LEU A 132 46.09 29.39 41.47
N GLU A 133 46.17 28.66 42.58
CA GLU A 133 46.28 27.19 42.55
C GLU A 133 45.05 26.54 41.90
N SER A 134 43.85 26.99 42.27
CA SER A 134 42.58 26.52 41.69
C SER A 134 42.45 26.87 40.21
N PHE A 135 42.92 28.06 39.82
CA PHE A 135 42.99 28.46 38.41
C PHE A 135 43.92 27.53 37.63
N LEU A 136 45.15 27.32 38.09
CA LEU A 136 46.12 26.48 37.38
C LEU A 136 45.62 25.05 37.21
N GLU A 137 45.03 24.47 38.25
CA GLU A 137 44.45 23.12 38.16
C GLU A 137 43.31 23.06 37.14
N SER A 138 42.29 23.91 37.30
CA SER A 138 41.08 23.87 36.48
C SER A 138 41.32 24.32 35.02
N PHE A 139 42.21 25.29 34.81
CA PHE A 139 42.61 25.78 33.49
C PHE A 139 43.46 24.75 32.73
N CYS A 140 44.44 24.12 33.39
CA CYS A 140 45.19 23.04 32.76
C CYS A 140 44.26 21.89 32.33
N GLN A 141 43.27 21.55 33.16
CA GLN A 141 42.26 20.53 32.82
C GLN A 141 41.39 20.92 31.62
N SER A 142 40.82 22.13 31.60
CA SER A 142 39.97 22.61 30.49
C SER A 142 40.76 22.72 29.19
N ARG A 143 41.98 23.28 29.24
CA ARG A 143 42.90 23.36 28.09
C ARG A 143 43.31 21.99 27.57
N THR A 144 43.61 21.04 28.45
CA THR A 144 43.94 19.66 28.03
C THR A 144 42.77 19.04 27.27
N ARG A 145 41.53 19.20 27.77
CA ARG A 145 40.32 18.73 27.08
C ARG A 145 40.13 19.39 25.72
N SER A 146 40.30 20.72 25.63
CA SER A 146 40.22 21.47 24.37
C SER A 146 41.25 20.96 23.35
N HIS A 147 42.51 20.82 23.73
CA HIS A 147 43.55 20.31 22.84
C HIS A 147 43.27 18.88 22.36
N VAL A 148 42.85 18.00 23.26
CA VAL A 148 42.47 16.61 22.89
C VAL A 148 41.29 16.61 21.92
N CYS A 149 40.23 17.39 22.17
CA CYS A 149 39.06 17.45 21.29
C CYS A 149 39.42 18.02 19.91
N ARG A 150 40.24 19.08 19.86
CA ARG A 150 40.74 19.68 18.62
C ARG A 150 41.51 18.66 17.77
N THR A 151 42.46 17.94 18.38
CA THR A 151 43.19 16.88 17.67
C THR A 151 42.27 15.74 17.21
N GLN A 152 41.32 15.31 18.04
CA GLN A 152 40.34 14.29 17.64
C GLN A 152 39.49 14.75 16.45
N LEU A 153 39.07 16.01 16.43
CA LEU A 153 38.27 16.60 15.37
C LEU A 153 39.05 16.67 14.05
N GLU A 154 40.28 17.18 14.08
CA GLU A 154 41.19 17.20 12.93
C GLU A 154 41.41 15.79 12.35
N LYS A 155 41.69 14.80 13.23
CA LYS A 155 41.90 13.42 12.78
C LYS A 155 40.66 12.76 12.22
N LEU A 156 39.48 13.01 12.79
CA LEU A 156 38.23 12.49 12.23
C LEU A 156 37.94 13.13 10.85
N GLN A 157 38.16 14.43 10.70
CA GLN A 157 38.01 15.12 9.41
C GLN A 157 38.98 14.58 8.36
N GLU A 158 40.25 14.38 8.70
CA GLU A 158 41.25 13.76 7.81
C GLU A 158 40.81 12.36 7.34
N LEU A 159 40.32 11.51 8.25
CA LEU A 159 39.85 10.17 7.93
C LEU A 159 38.66 10.20 6.97
N LEU A 160 37.71 11.14 7.18
CA LEU A 160 36.54 11.28 6.33
C LEU A 160 36.90 11.78 4.93
N GLN A 161 37.82 12.73 4.82
CA GLN A 161 38.33 13.20 3.52
C GLN A 161 39.02 12.07 2.76
N LYS A 162 39.90 11.29 3.41
CA LYS A 162 40.57 10.13 2.81
C LYS A 162 39.57 9.04 2.37
N GLY A 163 38.55 8.79 3.18
CA GLY A 163 37.47 7.85 2.85
C GLY A 163 36.64 8.26 1.64
N GLN A 164 36.38 9.56 1.46
CA GLN A 164 35.66 10.07 0.28
C GLN A 164 36.49 9.93 -1.00
N VAL A 165 37.79 10.20 -0.94
CA VAL A 165 38.71 10.01 -2.10
C VAL A 165 38.76 8.54 -2.55
N GLY A 166 38.66 7.58 -1.62
CA GLY A 166 38.55 6.15 -1.95
C GLY A 166 37.20 5.74 -2.56
N ARG A 167 36.10 6.41 -2.21
CA ARG A 167 34.75 6.13 -2.74
C ARG A 167 34.52 6.69 -4.15
N VAL A 168 35.16 7.81 -4.52
CA VAL A 168 34.99 8.42 -5.85
C VAL A 168 35.53 7.54 -6.98
N LEU A 169 36.45 6.62 -6.69
CA LEU A 169 36.99 5.65 -7.65
C LEU A 169 36.07 4.44 -7.90
N VAL A 170 35.05 4.24 -7.07
CA VAL A 170 34.03 3.19 -7.27
C VAL A 170 32.69 3.89 -7.43
N GLY A 171 32.30 4.08 -8.70
CA GLY A 171 31.12 4.84 -9.09
C GLY A 171 29.83 4.43 -8.35
N PRO A 172 28.81 5.31 -8.31
CA PRO A 172 27.60 5.07 -7.56
C PRO A 172 26.86 3.87 -8.17
N MET A 173 26.94 2.73 -7.48
CA MET A 173 26.04 1.60 -7.68
C MET A 173 24.62 2.12 -7.45
N GLY A 174 23.86 2.19 -8.53
CA GLY A 174 22.55 2.79 -8.58
C GLY A 174 21.64 2.27 -7.48
N HIS A 175 20.91 3.19 -6.86
CA HIS A 175 19.73 2.86 -6.07
C HIS A 175 18.65 2.33 -7.03
N PRO A 176 18.22 1.05 -6.94
CA PRO A 176 16.92 0.67 -7.46
C PRO A 176 15.91 0.99 -6.35
N GLY A 177 15.69 2.28 -6.12
CA GLY A 177 14.53 2.77 -5.39
C GLY A 177 13.33 2.72 -6.34
N THR A 178 12.86 1.51 -6.59
CA THR A 178 11.65 1.21 -7.36
C THR A 178 10.56 2.21 -6.99
N GLN A 179 10.17 3.04 -7.97
CA GLN A 179 8.84 3.62 -8.00
C GLN A 179 7.85 2.45 -7.97
N ALA A 180 7.49 1.99 -6.78
CA ALA A 180 6.31 1.17 -6.59
C ALA A 180 5.14 2.13 -6.80
N SER A 181 4.76 2.24 -8.07
CA SER A 181 3.53 2.84 -8.54
C SER A 181 2.44 2.53 -7.51
N GLN A 182 1.93 3.56 -6.84
CA GLN A 182 0.69 3.49 -6.09
C GLN A 182 -0.41 3.17 -7.11
N ALA A 183 -0.55 1.90 -7.47
CA ALA A 183 -1.78 1.38 -8.01
C ALA A 183 -2.77 1.36 -6.84
N GLN A 184 -3.38 2.52 -6.56
CA GLN A 184 -4.68 2.55 -5.90
C GLN A 184 -5.62 1.72 -6.79
N ALA A 185 -5.75 0.44 -6.48
CA ALA A 185 -6.85 -0.37 -6.98
C ALA A 185 -8.12 0.15 -6.29
N SER A 186 -8.69 1.22 -6.84
CA SER A 186 -10.07 1.60 -6.60
C SER A 186 -10.95 0.51 -7.20
N LEU A 187 -11.11 -0.59 -6.47
CA LEU A 187 -12.16 -1.55 -6.74
C LEU A 187 -13.48 -0.91 -6.33
N SER A 188 -14.11 -0.25 -7.30
CA SER A 188 -15.49 0.22 -7.22
C SER A 188 -16.39 -0.93 -6.75
N PRO A 189 -17.33 -0.70 -5.83
CA PRO A 189 -18.29 -1.73 -5.47
C PRO A 189 -19.16 -2.03 -6.70
N LEU A 190 -19.21 -3.29 -7.12
CA LEU A 190 -20.24 -3.78 -8.02
C LEU A 190 -21.58 -3.61 -7.30
N ARG A 191 -22.29 -2.54 -7.65
CA ARG A 191 -23.64 -2.26 -7.18
C ARG A 191 -24.55 -3.37 -7.71
N SER A 192 -25.19 -4.07 -6.78
CA SER A 192 -26.17 -5.14 -7.05
C SER A 192 -27.44 -4.61 -7.70
#